data_AF-A0A2P2KDJ5-F1
#
_entry.id   AF-A0A2P2KDJ5-F1
#
_cell.length_a   1.000
_cell.length_b   1.000
_cell.length_c   1.000
_cell.angle_alpha   90.00
_cell.angle_beta   90.00
_cell.angle_gamma   90.00
#
_symmetry.space_group_name_H-M   'P 1'
#
loop_
_entity.id
_entity.type
_entity.pdbx_description
1 polymer ?
#
loop_
_entity_poly.entity_id
_entity_poly.type
_entity_poly.pdbx_seq_one_letter_code
_entity_poly.pdbx_strand_id
1 'polypeptide(L)'
;MNEVIKEIKRGSPNFFPIRPTDYGRFLILSLGTGSPKAEEKYDAIEAASWGLLGWLTSDHSTPLIDSLMQASGDMVDIHLATLFQALRCEENYIRIQDDTLSGTLSSVDISTKENLEQLVKVGEKLMKKPVSKVNLNTGVFEPAYETTNEDSLIKLAKILSREKQIRHMRSPQGKAAAPK
;
A
#
# COMPACT_ATOMS: atom_id res chain seq x y z
N MET A 1 6.26 9.91 -0.11
CA MET A 1 7.08 10.43 1.02
C MET A 1 7.93 11.65 0.60
N ASN A 2 8.68 11.57 -0.51
CA ASN A 2 9.56 12.66 -0.97
C ASN A 2 8.87 14.02 -1.17
N GLU A 3 7.66 14.05 -1.74
CA GLU A 3 6.94 15.32 -1.95
C GLU A 3 6.51 15.97 -0.63
N VAL A 4 6.09 15.18 0.36
CA VAL A 4 5.76 15.70 1.70
C VAL A 4 7.00 16.28 2.38
N ILE A 5 8.14 15.60 2.26
CA ILE A 5 9.42 16.10 2.80
C ILE A 5 9.85 17.40 2.09
N LYS A 6 9.66 17.50 0.77
CA LYS A 6 9.93 18.73 0.02
C LYS A 6 9.05 19.88 0.50
N GLU A 7 7.76 19.65 0.72
CA GLU A 7 6.83 20.67 1.23
C GLU A 7 7.16 21.10 2.67
N ILE A 8 7.57 20.16 3.55
CA ILE A 8 8.08 20.49 4.88
C ILE A 8 9.34 21.36 4.77
N LYS A 9 10.30 20.98 3.90
CA LYS A 9 11.52 21.76 3.66
C LYS A 9 11.25 23.15 3.10
N ARG A 10 10.18 23.32 2.32
CA ARG A 10 9.74 24.62 1.79
C ARG A 10 9.08 25.53 2.84
N GLY A 11 8.93 25.06 4.08
CA GLY A 11 8.40 25.87 5.19
C GLY A 11 6.89 26.09 5.12
N SER A 12 6.15 25.15 4.52
CA SER A 12 4.69 25.26 4.40
C SER A 12 4.03 25.46 5.78
N PRO A 13 3.15 26.47 5.94
CA PRO A 13 2.51 26.78 7.23
C PRO A 13 1.54 25.68 7.70
N ASN A 14 1.18 24.76 6.81
CA ASN A 14 0.33 23.60 7.10
C ASN A 14 1.08 22.46 7.80
N PHE A 15 2.40 22.56 7.92
CA PHE A 15 3.25 21.57 8.56
C PHE A 15 4.03 22.22 9.70
N PHE A 16 4.06 21.57 10.86
CA PHE A 16 4.99 21.94 11.91
C PHE A 16 6.43 21.76 11.40
N PRO A 17 7.42 22.52 11.91
CA PRO A 17 8.81 22.26 11.61
C PRO A 17 9.17 20.86 12.14
N ILE A 18 9.19 19.89 11.22
CA ILE A 18 9.53 18.50 11.47
C ILE A 18 10.93 18.29 10.90
N ARG A 19 11.82 17.66 11.68
CA ARG A 19 13.12 17.27 11.15
C ARG A 19 12.90 16.28 10.01
N PRO A 20 13.56 16.41 8.85
CA PRO A 20 13.37 15.50 7.71
C PRO A 20 13.56 14.01 8.02
N THR A 21 14.20 13.68 9.15
CA THR A 21 14.46 12.33 9.64
C THR A 21 13.46 11.83 10.69
N ASP A 22 12.49 12.65 11.11
CA ASP A 22 11.50 12.30 12.14
C ASP A 22 10.33 11.52 11.52
N TYR A 23 10.65 10.37 10.93
CA TYR A 23 9.71 9.50 10.24
C TYR A 23 8.63 8.92 11.17
N GLY A 24 8.86 8.92 12.49
CA GLY A 24 7.88 8.50 13.49
C GLY A 24 6.62 9.37 13.56
N ARG A 25 6.62 10.55 12.92
CA ARG A 25 5.41 11.40 12.78
C ARG A 25 4.60 11.12 11.52
N PHE A 26 5.12 10.32 10.60
CA PHE A 26 4.39 9.96 9.39
C PHE A 26 3.48 8.78 9.68
N LEU A 27 2.24 8.89 9.20
CA LEU A 27 1.30 7.79 9.10
C LEU A 27 1.12 7.51 7.61
N ILE A 28 1.35 6.27 7.19
CA ILE A 28 1.32 5.85 5.80
C ILE A 28 0.33 4.71 5.66
N LEU A 29 -0.68 4.94 4.81
CA LEU A 29 -1.54 3.89 4.28
C LEU A 29 -1.10 3.61 2.85
N SER A 30 -0.67 2.38 2.59
CA SER A 30 -0.34 1.87 1.27
C SER A 30 -1.40 0.84 0.87
N LEU A 31 -2.06 1.07 -0.27
CA LEU A 31 -3.09 0.19 -0.80
C LEU A 31 -2.57 -0.44 -2.08
N GLY A 32 -2.61 -1.76 -2.17
CA GLY A 32 -2.31 -2.46 -3.39
C GLY A 32 -3.57 -3.04 -4.02
N THR A 33 -3.46 -3.39 -5.30
CA THR A 33 -4.56 -3.96 -6.10
C THR A 33 -4.59 -5.48 -6.06
N GLY A 34 -3.80 -6.06 -5.16
CA GLY A 34 -3.54 -7.49 -5.09
C GLY A 34 -2.52 -7.97 -6.13
N SER A 35 -2.04 -9.18 -5.90
CA SER A 35 -1.12 -9.89 -6.79
C SER A 35 -1.65 -11.31 -6.98
N PRO A 36 -1.29 -11.96 -8.11
CA PRO A 36 -1.47 -13.39 -8.24
C PRO A 36 -0.93 -14.10 -7.01
N LYS A 37 -1.61 -15.16 -6.59
CA LYS A 37 -1.04 -16.17 -5.71
C LYS A 37 0.34 -16.53 -6.26
N ALA A 38 1.31 -16.74 -5.37
CA ALA A 38 2.65 -17.21 -5.73
C ALA A 38 2.55 -18.56 -6.46
N GLU A 39 2.20 -18.48 -7.73
CA GLU A 39 2.29 -19.51 -8.73
C GLU A 39 3.67 -19.27 -9.36
N GLU A 40 4.47 -20.32 -9.48
CA GLU A 40 5.71 -20.31 -10.26
C GLU A 40 5.33 -20.14 -11.74
N LYS A 41 4.89 -18.92 -12.07
CA LYS A 41 4.14 -18.61 -13.30
C LYS A 41 4.98 -18.86 -14.55
N TYR A 42 6.30 -18.76 -14.41
CA TYR A 42 7.24 -18.95 -15.49
C TYR A 42 8.41 -19.82 -15.02
N ASP A 43 8.68 -20.88 -15.77
CA ASP A 43 9.87 -21.71 -15.58
C ASP A 43 11.10 -21.02 -16.20
N ALA A 44 12.23 -21.06 -15.51
CA ALA A 44 13.45 -20.39 -15.96
C ALA A 44 14.06 -21.03 -17.23
N ILE A 45 13.88 -22.34 -17.43
CA ILE A 45 14.36 -23.05 -18.62
C ILE A 45 13.49 -22.67 -19.81
N GLU A 46 12.17 -22.56 -19.61
CA GLU A 46 11.26 -22.08 -20.64
C GLU A 46 11.54 -20.62 -21.02
N ALA A 47 11.67 -19.73 -20.02
CA ALA A 47 11.95 -18.31 -20.25
C ALA A 47 13.29 -18.06 -20.96
N ALA A 48 14.28 -18.94 -20.79
CA ALA A 48 15.56 -18.87 -21.50
C ALA A 48 15.40 -19.02 -23.03
N SER A 49 14.32 -19.65 -23.48
CA SER A 49 14.00 -19.80 -24.91
C SER A 49 13.20 -18.62 -25.48
N TRP A 50 12.73 -17.69 -24.64
CA TRP A 50 11.87 -16.59 -25.09
C TRP A 50 12.65 -15.53 -25.88
N GLY A 51 12.14 -15.22 -27.08
CA GLY A 51 12.49 -14.00 -27.81
C GLY A 51 11.69 -12.78 -27.32
N LEU A 52 11.84 -11.62 -28.00
CA LEU A 52 11.14 -10.38 -27.65
C LEU A 52 9.61 -10.55 -27.53
N LEU A 53 9.00 -11.34 -28.41
CA LEU A 53 7.56 -11.60 -28.37
C LEU A 53 7.16 -12.44 -27.15
N GLY A 54 7.95 -13.42 -26.73
CA GLY A 54 7.68 -14.20 -25.51
C GLY A 54 7.72 -13.33 -24.26
N TRP A 55 8.69 -12.40 -24.19
CA TRP A 55 8.78 -11.44 -23.08
C TRP A 55 7.62 -10.43 -23.06
N LEU A 56 7.06 -10.08 -24.23
CA LEU A 56 5.91 -9.16 -24.34
C LEU A 56 4.57 -9.87 -24.15
N THR A 57 4.45 -11.10 -24.63
CA THR A 57 3.24 -11.93 -24.65
C THR A 57 3.63 -13.41 -24.55
N SER A 58 3.32 -14.04 -23.42
CA SER A 58 3.47 -15.50 -23.24
C SER A 58 2.25 -15.98 -22.47
N ASP A 59 1.69 -17.15 -22.81
CA ASP A 59 0.59 -17.80 -22.07
C ASP A 59 -0.50 -16.87 -21.53
N HIS A 60 -1.09 -16.06 -22.43
CA HIS A 60 -2.16 -15.10 -22.11
C HIS A 60 -1.81 -14.07 -21.03
N SER A 61 -0.51 -13.83 -20.79
CA SER A 61 0.01 -12.84 -19.87
C SER A 61 1.04 -11.93 -20.55
N THR A 62 1.53 -10.94 -19.78
CA THR A 62 2.56 -9.99 -20.21
C THR A 62 3.77 -10.08 -19.28
N PRO A 63 4.68 -11.06 -19.45
CA PRO A 63 5.68 -11.42 -18.43
C PRO A 63 6.56 -10.26 -17.95
N LEU A 64 7.01 -9.42 -18.87
CA LEU A 64 7.84 -8.26 -18.53
C LEU A 64 7.07 -7.21 -17.70
N ILE A 65 5.81 -6.94 -18.06
CA ILE A 65 4.97 -5.97 -17.34
C ILE A 65 4.58 -6.52 -15.97
N ASP A 66 4.16 -7.78 -15.91
CA ASP A 66 3.79 -8.48 -14.68
C ASP A 66 4.96 -8.44 -13.69
N SER A 67 6.17 -8.83 -14.13
CA SER A 67 7.37 -8.86 -13.30
C SER A 67 7.76 -7.47 -12.81
N LEU A 68 7.68 -6.45 -13.68
CA LEU A 68 7.99 -5.07 -13.31
C LEU A 68 6.99 -4.50 -12.30
N MET A 69 5.69 -4.74 -12.49
CA MET A 69 4.65 -4.24 -11.60
C MET A 69 4.73 -4.91 -10.22
N GLN A 70 4.94 -6.23 -10.17
CA GLN A 70 5.16 -6.96 -8.92
C GLN A 70 6.42 -6.48 -8.20
N ALA A 71 7.57 -6.48 -8.89
CA ALA A 71 8.84 -6.04 -8.30
C ALA A 71 8.78 -4.58 -7.82
N SER A 72 8.07 -3.71 -8.53
CA SER A 72 7.90 -2.32 -8.10
C SER A 72 7.04 -2.21 -6.83
N GLY A 73 5.99 -3.02 -6.69
CA GLY A 73 5.20 -3.06 -5.47
C GLY A 73 6.03 -3.56 -4.28
N ASP A 74 6.69 -4.69 -4.46
CA ASP A 74 7.46 -5.35 -3.41
C ASP A 74 8.64 -4.50 -2.94
N MET A 75 9.40 -3.88 -3.87
CA MET A 75 10.53 -3.04 -3.50
C MET A 75 10.12 -1.84 -2.65
N VAL A 76 8.99 -1.19 -2.97
CA VAL A 76 8.51 -0.04 -2.20
C VAL A 76 8.06 -0.49 -0.81
N ASP A 77 7.35 -1.62 -0.72
CA ASP A 77 6.86 -2.15 0.54
C ASP A 77 7.99 -2.62 1.45
N ILE A 78 9.00 -3.32 0.91
CA ILE A 78 10.21 -3.75 1.65
C ILE A 78 10.98 -2.54 2.15
N HIS A 79 11.17 -1.49 1.33
CA HIS A 79 11.88 -0.29 1.75
C HIS A 79 11.16 0.43 2.90
N LEU A 80 9.84 0.59 2.79
CA LEU A 80 9.05 1.23 3.85
C LEU A 80 8.99 0.36 5.10
N ALA A 81 8.77 -0.95 4.98
CA ALA A 81 8.76 -1.86 6.12
C ALA A 81 10.11 -1.84 6.86
N THR A 82 11.22 -1.93 6.14
CA THR A 82 12.58 -1.86 6.72
C THR A 82 12.81 -0.55 7.46
N LEU A 83 12.42 0.58 6.85
CA LEU A 83 12.58 1.90 7.46
C LEU A 83 11.77 2.05 8.75
N PHE A 84 10.49 1.69 8.72
CA PHE A 84 9.61 1.83 9.89
C PHE A 84 9.96 0.83 11.00
N GLN A 85 10.49 -0.35 10.66
CA GLN A 85 11.03 -1.31 11.62
C GLN A 85 12.31 -0.80 12.29
N ALA A 86 13.26 -0.28 11.51
CA ALA A 86 14.49 0.30 12.05
C ALA A 86 14.21 1.45 13.03
N LEU A 87 13.12 2.18 12.81
CA LEU A 87 12.69 3.31 13.64
C LEU A 87 11.68 2.95 14.74
N ARG A 88 11.34 1.66 14.91
CA ARG A 88 10.35 1.16 15.89
C ARG A 88 9.00 1.87 15.82
N CYS A 89 8.55 2.15 14.60
CA CYS A 89 7.30 2.84 14.30
C CYS A 89 6.42 2.00 13.37
N GLU A 90 6.52 0.67 13.42
CA GLU A 90 5.91 -0.24 12.45
C GLU A 90 4.38 -0.12 12.38
N GLU A 91 3.72 0.28 13.47
CA GLU A 91 2.28 0.55 13.49
C GLU A 91 1.86 1.75 12.63
N ASN A 92 2.80 2.64 12.30
CA ASN A 92 2.53 3.82 11.50
C ASN A 92 2.51 3.53 9.99
N TYR A 93 2.94 2.34 9.58
CA TYR A 93 2.88 1.87 8.21
C TYR A 93 1.86 0.74 8.07
N ILE A 94 0.75 1.04 7.40
CA ILE A 94 -0.32 0.07 7.12
C ILE A 94 -0.29 -0.24 5.63
N ARG A 95 -0.04 -1.51 5.28
CA ARG A 95 -0.16 -2.03 3.92
C ARG A 95 -1.35 -2.96 3.84
N ILE A 96 -2.27 -2.68 2.91
CA ILE A 96 -3.40 -3.55 2.59
C ILE A 96 -3.17 -4.09 1.19
N GLN A 97 -2.95 -5.39 1.08
CA GLN A 97 -2.62 -6.11 -0.15
C GLN A 97 -3.21 -7.53 -0.05
N ASP A 98 -3.73 -8.06 -1.15
CA ASP A 98 -4.13 -9.46 -1.25
C ASP A 98 -3.19 -10.18 -2.22
N ASP A 99 -2.45 -11.16 -1.72
CA ASP A 99 -1.48 -11.95 -2.47
C ASP A 99 -2.03 -13.33 -2.86
N THR A 100 -3.36 -13.46 -2.94
CA THR A 100 -4.03 -14.75 -3.16
C THR A 100 -4.95 -14.76 -4.38
N LEU A 101 -4.87 -13.74 -5.24
CA LEU A 101 -5.70 -13.65 -6.45
C LEU A 101 -5.37 -14.79 -7.43
N SER A 102 -6.39 -15.33 -8.10
CA SER A 102 -6.20 -16.40 -9.09
C SER A 102 -7.19 -16.30 -10.25
N GLY A 103 -6.85 -16.93 -11.37
CA GLY A 103 -7.68 -16.95 -12.57
C GLY A 103 -7.98 -15.55 -13.09
N THR A 104 -9.25 -15.24 -13.41
CA THR A 104 -9.63 -13.94 -13.97
C THR A 104 -9.48 -12.78 -12.98
N LEU A 105 -9.39 -13.06 -11.67
CA LEU A 105 -9.22 -12.03 -10.64
C LEU A 105 -7.81 -11.45 -10.61
N SER A 106 -6.80 -12.19 -11.09
CA SER A 106 -5.42 -11.72 -11.15
C SER A 106 -5.07 -11.07 -12.49
N SER A 107 -5.99 -11.07 -13.47
CA SER A 107 -5.83 -10.35 -14.73
C SER A 107 -6.13 -8.86 -14.57
N VAL A 108 -5.36 -8.04 -15.27
CA VAL A 108 -5.44 -6.57 -15.24
C VAL A 108 -6.41 -5.99 -16.28
N ASP A 109 -6.84 -6.80 -17.26
CA ASP A 109 -7.58 -6.36 -18.44
C ASP A 109 -9.01 -6.95 -18.55
N ILE A 110 -9.38 -7.90 -17.68
CA ILE A 110 -10.72 -8.49 -17.66
C ILE A 110 -11.69 -7.61 -16.84
N SER A 111 -12.47 -6.79 -17.54
CA SER A 111 -13.43 -5.83 -16.97
C SER A 111 -14.90 -6.26 -17.08
N THR A 112 -15.17 -7.58 -17.15
CA THR A 112 -16.55 -8.08 -17.15
C THR A 112 -17.26 -7.74 -15.83
N LYS A 113 -18.58 -7.55 -15.89
CA LYS A 113 -19.39 -7.22 -14.70
C LYS A 113 -19.20 -8.26 -13.61
N GLU A 114 -19.17 -9.53 -14.00
CA GLU A 114 -18.97 -10.67 -13.11
C GLU A 114 -17.60 -10.59 -12.42
N ASN A 115 -16.52 -10.27 -13.15
CA ASN A 115 -15.19 -10.16 -12.57
C ASN A 115 -15.10 -8.98 -11.56
N LEU A 116 -15.69 -7.83 -11.92
CA LEU A 116 -15.73 -6.66 -11.05
C LEU A 116 -16.52 -6.92 -9.74
N GLU A 117 -17.66 -7.60 -9.82
CA GLU A 117 -18.43 -8.00 -8.64
C GLU A 117 -17.66 -8.98 -7.75
N GLN A 118 -16.85 -9.88 -8.33
CA GLN A 118 -16.00 -10.76 -7.55
C GLN A 118 -14.83 -10.00 -6.91
N LEU A 119 -14.23 -9.02 -7.58
CA LEU A 119 -13.20 -8.15 -7.00
C LEU A 119 -13.74 -7.33 -5.82
N VAL A 120 -14.99 -6.87 -5.86
CA VAL A 120 -15.65 -6.24 -4.70
C VAL A 120 -15.69 -7.22 -3.52
N LYS A 121 -16.11 -8.47 -3.74
CA LYS A 121 -16.14 -9.50 -2.69
C LYS A 121 -14.75 -9.83 -2.15
N VAL A 122 -13.72 -9.79 -2.98
CA VAL A 122 -12.32 -9.93 -2.53
C VAL A 122 -11.96 -8.80 -1.58
N GLY A 123 -12.27 -7.55 -1.96
CA GLY A 123 -12.05 -6.39 -1.09
C GLY A 123 -12.79 -6.49 0.25
N GLU A 124 -14.06 -6.86 0.24
CA GLU A 124 -14.86 -7.06 1.45
C GLU A 124 -14.29 -8.16 2.37
N LYS A 125 -13.79 -9.25 1.79
CA LYS A 125 -13.10 -10.31 2.53
C LYS A 125 -11.76 -9.82 3.09
N LEU A 126 -10.99 -9.07 2.30
CA LEU A 126 -9.70 -8.51 2.71
C LEU A 126 -9.86 -7.59 3.93
N MET A 127 -10.97 -6.84 4.03
CA MET A 127 -11.28 -6.02 5.20
C MET A 127 -11.35 -6.83 6.50
N LYS A 128 -11.81 -8.09 6.43
CA LYS A 128 -11.93 -8.98 7.59
C LYS A 128 -10.67 -9.78 7.90
N LYS A 129 -9.69 -9.82 6.97
CA LYS A 129 -8.40 -10.47 7.21
C LYS A 129 -7.59 -9.68 8.26
N PRO A 130 -6.73 -10.36 9.05
CA PRO A 130 -5.76 -9.69 9.91
C PRO A 130 -4.83 -8.77 9.11
N VAL A 131 -4.28 -7.74 9.76
CA VAL A 131 -3.23 -6.92 9.15
C VAL A 131 -2.01 -7.78 8.90
N SER A 132 -1.51 -7.74 7.66
CA SER A 132 -0.29 -8.44 7.26
C SER A 132 0.90 -7.49 7.15
N LYS A 133 2.11 -8.04 7.32
CA LYS A 133 3.37 -7.35 7.05
C LYS A 133 4.26 -8.23 6.20
N VAL A 134 5.09 -7.59 5.39
CA VAL A 134 6.15 -8.29 4.65
C VAL A 134 7.20 -8.82 5.63
N ASN A 135 7.49 -10.11 5.54
CA ASN A 135 8.62 -10.73 6.19
C ASN A 135 9.88 -10.40 5.37
N LEU A 136 10.80 -9.62 5.94
CA LEU A 136 11.96 -9.11 5.20
C LEU A 136 12.95 -10.19 4.75
N ASN A 137 12.88 -11.40 5.33
CA ASN A 137 13.74 -12.51 4.92
C ASN A 137 13.15 -13.29 3.73
N THR A 138 11.82 -13.42 3.67
CA THR A 138 11.14 -14.26 2.68
C THR A 138 10.45 -13.44 1.58
N GLY A 139 10.20 -12.15 1.81
CA GLY A 139 9.43 -11.28 0.93
C GLY A 139 7.92 -11.52 0.96
N VAL A 140 7.44 -12.48 1.77
CA VAL A 140 6.03 -12.89 1.82
C VAL A 140 5.26 -12.06 2.86
N PHE A 141 3.99 -11.76 2.58
CA PHE A 141 3.10 -11.11 3.54
C PHE A 141 2.55 -12.12 4.55
N GLU A 142 2.79 -11.86 5.84
CA GLU A 142 2.35 -12.72 6.94
C GLU A 142 1.48 -11.91 7.92
N PRO A 143 0.44 -12.52 8.52
CA PRO A 143 -0.35 -11.87 9.57
C PRO A 143 0.55 -11.38 10.69
N ALA A 144 0.52 -10.06 10.95
CA ALA A 144 1.40 -9.42 11.94
C ALA A 144 0.71 -9.24 13.30
N TYR A 145 -0.62 -9.07 13.29
CA TYR A 145 -1.42 -8.76 14.47
C TYR A 145 -2.77 -9.46 14.39
N GLU A 146 -3.46 -9.62 15.52
CA GLU A 146 -4.84 -10.13 15.55
C GLU A 146 -5.87 -9.10 15.04
N THR A 147 -5.48 -7.82 14.95
CA THR A 147 -6.35 -6.73 14.48
C THR A 147 -6.63 -6.86 12.99
N THR A 148 -7.89 -6.66 12.60
CA THR A 148 -8.30 -6.71 11.19
C THR A 148 -7.88 -5.46 10.41
N ASN A 149 -7.90 -5.56 9.08
CA ASN A 149 -7.71 -4.40 8.20
C ASN A 149 -8.78 -3.32 8.45
N GLU A 150 -10.04 -3.73 8.66
CA GLU A 150 -11.15 -2.82 8.99
C GLU A 150 -10.89 -2.03 10.28
N ASP A 151 -10.54 -2.73 11.37
CA ASP A 151 -10.26 -2.08 12.65
C ASP A 151 -9.09 -1.10 12.56
N SER A 152 -8.06 -1.47 11.79
CA SER A 152 -6.89 -0.63 11.55
C SER A 152 -7.23 0.63 10.76
N LEU A 153 -8.10 0.51 9.74
CA LEU A 153 -8.62 1.68 9.00
C LEU A 153 -9.51 2.57 9.88
N ILE A 154 -10.33 2.00 10.76
CA ILE A 154 -11.13 2.77 11.72
C ILE A 154 -10.21 3.54 12.68
N LYS A 155 -9.16 2.91 13.21
CA LYS A 155 -8.14 3.56 14.05
C LYS A 155 -7.48 4.70 13.28
N LEU A 156 -7.05 4.45 12.05
CA LEU A 156 -6.42 5.46 11.19
C LEU A 156 -7.36 6.64 10.91
N ALA A 157 -8.62 6.38 10.56
CA ALA A 157 -9.62 7.42 10.29
C ALA A 157 -9.85 8.33 11.50
N LYS A 158 -9.90 7.76 12.72
CA LYS A 158 -9.98 8.52 13.97
C LYS A 158 -8.77 9.45 14.15
N ILE A 159 -7.57 8.96 13.89
CA ILE A 159 -6.33 9.75 13.99
C ILE A 159 -6.35 10.90 12.98
N LEU A 160 -6.69 10.61 11.71
CA LEU A 160 -6.75 11.62 10.64
C LEU A 160 -7.80 12.70 10.93
N SER A 161 -8.98 12.31 11.41
CA SER A 161 -10.05 13.24 11.78
C SER A 161 -9.61 14.18 12.90
N ARG A 162 -9.00 13.63 13.96
CA ARG A 162 -8.46 14.41 15.08
C ARG A 162 -7.36 15.37 14.63
N GLU A 163 -6.42 14.91 13.82
CA GLU A 163 -5.34 15.74 13.30
C GLU A 163 -5.86 16.89 12.44
N LYS A 164 -6.85 16.61 11.57
CA LYS A 164 -7.53 17.65 10.78
C LYS A 164 -8.18 18.71 11.67
N GLN A 165 -8.91 18.31 12.71
CA GLN A 165 -9.55 19.24 13.66
C GLN A 165 -8.52 20.12 14.38
N ILE A 166 -7.41 19.53 14.84
CA ILE A 166 -6.32 20.27 15.50
C ILE A 166 -5.73 21.32 14.55
N ARG A 167 -5.49 20.96 13.28
CA ARG A 167 -4.97 21.91 12.28
C ARG A 167 -5.94 23.04 11.99
N HIS A 168 -7.24 22.76 11.93
CA HIS A 168 -8.26 23.81 11.76
C HIS A 168 -8.30 24.78 12.96
N MET A 169 -8.26 24.27 14.20
CA MET A 169 -8.25 25.13 15.40
C MET A 169 -7.00 26.01 15.50
N ARG A 170 -5.86 25.51 15.00
CA ARG A 170 -4.59 26.24 15.01
C ARG A 170 -4.38 27.16 13.81
N SER A 171 -5.23 27.04 12.78
CA SER A 171 -5.19 27.93 11.61
C SER A 171 -5.62 29.35 12.01
N PRO A 172 -4.91 30.40 11.57
CA PRO A 172 -5.30 31.79 11.81
C PRO A 172 -6.75 32.14 11.40
N GLN A 173 -7.33 31.35 10.49
CA GLN A 173 -8.71 31.52 10.00
C GLN A 173 -9.79 31.08 11.01
N GLY A 174 -9.43 30.34 12.07
CA GLY A 174 -10.36 29.86 13.10
C GLY A 174 -10.73 30.87 14.19
N LYS A 175 -10.19 32.10 14.16
CA LYS A 175 -10.53 33.17 15.12
C LYS A 175 -11.72 34.04 14.69
N ALA A 176 -12.46 33.66 13.66
CA ALA A 176 -13.60 34.43 13.16
C ALA A 176 -14.94 33.71 13.40
N ALA A 177 -15.29 33.49 14.66
CA ALA A 177 -16.68 33.35 15.10
C ALA A 177 -16.74 33.41 16.64
N ALA A 178 -16.67 34.61 17.21
CA ALA A 178 -17.27 34.83 18.53
C ALA A 178 -18.78 35.07 18.29
N PRO A 179 -19.68 34.41 19.05
CA PRO A 179 -21.11 34.64 18.90
C PRO A 179 -21.47 36.05 19.40
N LYS A 180 -22.39 36.70 18.68
CA LYS A 180 -23.07 37.91 19.16
C LYS A 180 -24.10 37.55 20.23
#